data_AF-A0A7S3HFK8-F1
#
_entry.id   AF-A0A7S3HFK8-F1
#
_cell.length_a   1.000
_cell.length_b   1.000
_cell.length_c   1.000
_cell.angle_alpha   90.00
_cell.angle_beta   90.00
_cell.angle_gamma   90.00
#
_symmetry.space_group_name_H-M   'P 1'
#
loop_
_entity.id
_entity.type
_entity.pdbx_description
1 polymer ?
#
loop_
_entity_poly.entity_id
_entity_poly.type
_entity_poly.pdbx_seq_one_letter_code
_entity_poly.pdbx_strand_id
1 'polypeptide(L)'
;CPVLCAMETTTHPDEEEERRDQGGSHKMNKKAKLREAAELKMSNVPNRILNMYLVPRKLLVFDINKVLLHRQAKSSFFKIRPHAYAFIAGMSQRYTLAVWTSMTKKSAKPILADLFP
;
A
#
# COMPACT_ATOMS: atom_id res chain seq x y z
N CYS A 1 -3.45 21.74 -9.91
CA CYS A 1 -2.22 21.29 -9.22
C CYS A 1 -2.48 20.03 -8.40
N PRO A 2 -2.07 18.85 -8.88
CA PRO A 2 -2.07 17.64 -8.05
C PRO A 2 -0.77 17.55 -7.25
N VAL A 3 -0.88 17.31 -5.95
CA VAL A 3 0.24 16.91 -5.09
C VAL A 3 0.17 15.40 -4.92
N LEU A 4 1.03 14.70 -5.66
CA LEU A 4 1.38 13.31 -5.46
C LEU A 4 2.12 13.18 -4.12
N CYS A 5 1.63 12.32 -3.24
CA CYS A 5 2.40 11.88 -2.07
C CYS A 5 2.61 10.38 -2.22
N ALA A 6 3.60 10.01 -3.03
CA ALA A 6 4.18 8.69 -3.06
C ALA A 6 5.48 8.77 -2.25
N MET A 7 5.57 8.03 -1.15
CA MET A 7 6.83 7.81 -0.45
C MET A 7 7.18 6.33 -0.59
N GLU A 8 7.84 6.00 -1.69
CA GLU A 8 8.69 4.81 -1.78
C GLU A 8 9.99 5.24 -2.45
N THR A 9 11.02 5.46 -1.64
CA THR A 9 12.39 5.67 -2.12
C THR A 9 13.01 4.31 -2.41
N THR A 10 12.91 3.87 -3.67
CA THR A 10 13.77 2.82 -4.23
C THR A 10 14.93 3.48 -4.94
N THR A 11 16.05 3.64 -4.23
CA THR A 11 17.34 3.97 -4.84
C THR A 11 17.91 2.71 -5.48
N HIS A 12 17.91 2.66 -6.81
CA HIS A 12 18.80 1.82 -7.60
C HIS A 12 20.25 2.32 -7.41
N PRO A 13 21.24 1.45 -7.19
CA PRO A 13 22.64 1.82 -7.33
C PRO A 13 23.09 1.47 -8.74
N ASP A 14 23.15 2.47 -9.62
CA ASP A 14 24.00 2.40 -10.79
C ASP A 14 25.41 2.85 -10.42
N GLU A 15 26.34 2.08 -10.97
CA GLU A 15 27.77 2.22 -11.14
C GLU A 15 28.33 3.66 -11.07
N GLU A 16 29.28 3.90 -10.17
CA GLU A 16 30.39 4.84 -10.42
C GLU A 16 31.60 4.53 -9.50
N GLU A 17 32.60 3.96 -10.16
CA GLU A 17 34.04 4.25 -10.13
C GLU A 17 34.87 4.37 -8.82
N GLU A 18 36.05 3.78 -8.98
CA GLU A 18 37.17 3.52 -8.08
C GLU A 18 37.84 4.78 -7.51
N ARG A 19 38.04 4.83 -6.18
CA ARG A 19 39.27 5.38 -5.55
C ARG A 19 39.64 4.61 -4.29
N ARG A 20 40.88 4.13 -4.27
CA ARG A 20 41.56 3.51 -3.13
C ARG A 20 41.82 4.55 -2.05
N ASP A 21 41.64 4.20 -0.78
CA ASP A 21 42.74 4.19 0.19
C ASP A 21 42.38 3.55 1.54
N GLN A 22 43.43 3.13 2.24
CA GLN A 22 43.51 2.09 3.26
C GLN A 22 42.97 2.49 4.65
N GLY A 23 42.51 1.48 5.39
CA GLY A 23 42.54 1.48 6.86
C GLY A 23 41.19 1.31 7.56
N GLY A 24 41.13 0.42 8.56
CA GLY A 24 40.09 0.47 9.59
C GLY A 24 39.38 -0.85 9.89
N SER A 25 39.96 -1.58 10.85
CA SER A 25 39.40 -2.71 11.57
C SER A 25 37.97 -2.47 12.12
N HIS A 26 37.17 -3.55 12.20
CA HIS A 26 35.94 -3.69 13.00
C HIS A 26 34.69 -2.89 12.56
N LYS A 27 34.13 -3.20 11.38
CA LYS A 27 32.69 -3.03 11.12
C LYS A 27 32.14 -4.24 10.36
N MET A 28 31.76 -5.29 11.09
CA MET A 28 30.93 -6.34 10.50
C MET A 28 29.66 -5.71 9.91
N ASN A 29 29.45 -5.98 8.63
CA ASN A 29 28.55 -5.28 7.74
C ASN A 29 27.08 -5.52 8.15
N LYS A 30 26.52 -4.61 8.94
CA LYS A 30 25.13 -4.64 9.47
C LYS A 30 24.08 -4.88 8.36
N LYS A 31 24.40 -4.45 7.13
CA LYS A 31 23.57 -4.58 5.93
C LYS A 31 23.48 -6.03 5.40
N ALA A 32 24.54 -6.82 5.56
CA ALA A 32 24.57 -8.23 5.13
C ALA A 32 23.71 -9.11 6.06
N LYS A 33 23.84 -8.93 7.37
CA LYS A 33 23.00 -9.63 8.37
C LYS A 33 21.50 -9.33 8.23
N LEU A 34 21.14 -8.11 7.81
CA LEU A 34 19.74 -7.74 7.56
C LEU A 34 19.14 -8.42 6.33
N ARG A 35 19.94 -8.59 5.26
CA ARG A 35 19.52 -9.32 4.05
C ARG A 35 19.33 -10.81 4.33
N GLU A 36 20.30 -11.42 5.01
CA GLU A 36 20.27 -12.83 5.41
C GLU A 36 19.07 -13.11 6.34
N ALA A 37 18.77 -12.21 7.28
CA ALA A 37 17.59 -12.32 8.15
C ALA A 37 16.24 -12.10 7.42
N ALA A 38 16.23 -11.35 6.31
CA ALA A 38 15.04 -11.18 5.48
C ALA A 38 14.81 -12.40 4.58
N GLU A 39 15.88 -12.95 3.99
CA GLU A 39 15.85 -14.16 3.17
C GLU A 39 15.48 -15.39 3.99
N LEU A 40 16.01 -15.55 5.21
CA LEU A 40 15.66 -16.64 6.12
C LEU A 40 14.20 -16.56 6.63
N LYS A 41 13.59 -15.37 6.65
CA LYS A 41 12.18 -15.21 7.01
C LYS A 41 11.24 -15.58 5.86
N MET A 42 11.67 -15.41 4.61
CA MET A 42 10.85 -15.75 3.44
C MET A 42 10.82 -17.26 3.16
N SER A 43 11.83 -18.02 3.55
CA SER A 43 11.89 -19.47 3.32
C SER A 43 10.90 -20.29 4.15
N ASN A 44 10.37 -19.73 5.25
CA ASN A 44 9.35 -20.37 6.09
C ASN A 44 7.91 -19.91 5.79
N VAL A 45 7.71 -19.07 4.77
CA VAL A 45 6.38 -18.63 4.36
C VAL A 45 5.80 -19.71 3.44
N PRO A 46 4.63 -20.29 3.75
CA PRO A 46 3.98 -21.25 2.87
C PRO A 46 3.91 -20.74 1.43
N ASN A 47 4.31 -21.56 0.46
CA ASN A 47 4.35 -21.19 -0.98
C ASN A 47 3.03 -20.59 -1.50
N ARG A 48 1.89 -20.95 -0.89
CA ARG A 48 0.57 -20.39 -1.21
C ARG A 48 0.45 -18.90 -0.87
N ILE A 49 1.14 -18.46 0.19
CA ILE A 49 1.20 -17.06 0.61
C ILE A 49 2.16 -16.30 -0.31
N LEU A 50 3.33 -16.85 -0.64
CA LEU A 50 4.27 -16.25 -1.60
C LEU A 50 3.61 -16.02 -2.98
N ASN A 51 2.88 -17.02 -3.51
CA ASN A 51 2.16 -16.87 -4.78
C ASN A 51 1.02 -15.83 -4.74
N MET A 52 0.45 -15.49 -3.58
CA MET A 52 -0.51 -14.39 -3.46
C MET A 52 0.12 -13.01 -3.65
N TYR A 53 1.41 -12.85 -3.34
CA TYR A 53 2.14 -11.58 -3.45
C TYR A 53 2.91 -11.44 -4.76
N LEU A 54 3.20 -12.55 -5.44
CA LEU A 54 4.01 -12.54 -6.67
C LEU A 54 3.18 -12.26 -7.94
N VAL A 55 1.86 -12.47 -7.92
CA VAL A 55 1.01 -12.16 -9.08
C VAL A 55 0.58 -10.69 -9.03
N PRO A 56 0.89 -9.87 -10.05
CA PRO A 56 0.46 -8.47 -10.07
C PRO A 56 -1.07 -8.39 -10.04
N ARG A 57 -1.58 -7.72 -9.00
CA ARG A 57 -3.02 -7.56 -8.78
C ARG A 57 -3.53 -6.45 -9.69
N LYS A 58 -4.69 -6.68 -10.32
CA LYS A 58 -5.36 -5.63 -11.12
C LYS A 58 -5.76 -4.47 -10.20
N LEU A 59 -5.73 -3.25 -10.73
CA LEU A 59 -6.19 -2.05 -10.05
C LEU A 59 -7.71 -1.92 -10.19
N LEU A 60 -8.44 -1.81 -9.08
CA LEU A 60 -9.86 -1.51 -9.04
C LEU A 60 -10.05 -0.07 -8.56
N VAL A 61 -10.46 0.80 -9.47
CA VAL A 61 -10.78 2.21 -9.19
C VAL A 61 -12.29 2.36 -9.02
N PHE A 62 -12.74 2.98 -7.93
CA PHE A 62 -14.17 3.21 -7.67
C PHE A 62 -14.43 4.50 -6.89
N ASP A 63 -15.62 5.07 -7.07
CA ASP A 63 -16.12 6.16 -6.21
C ASP A 63 -16.68 5.59 -4.91
N ILE A 64 -16.79 6.41 -3.88
CA ILE A 64 -17.46 6.09 -2.62
C ILE A 64 -18.92 6.55 -2.67
N ASN A 65 -19.17 7.75 -3.20
CA ASN A 65 -20.49 8.37 -3.15
C ASN A 65 -21.44 7.67 -4.13
N LYS A 66 -22.61 7.27 -3.64
CA LYS A 66 -23.62 6.46 -4.36
C LYS A 66 -23.15 5.06 -4.80
N VAL A 67 -21.91 4.68 -4.52
CA VAL A 67 -21.39 3.32 -4.76
C VAL A 67 -21.36 2.51 -3.47
N LEU A 68 -20.65 3.01 -2.45
CA LEU A 68 -20.46 2.36 -1.15
C LEU A 68 -21.28 3.01 -0.04
N LEU A 69 -21.70 4.26 -0.23
CA LEU A 69 -22.54 4.98 0.70
C LEU A 69 -23.53 5.88 -0.02
N HIS A 70 -24.57 6.28 0.70
CA HIS A 70 -25.48 7.31 0.28
C HIS A 70 -25.40 8.47 1.27
N ARG A 71 -25.12 9.66 0.75
CA ARG A 71 -25.16 10.91 1.51
C ARG A 71 -26.37 11.74 1.08
N GLN A 72 -27.08 12.30 2.06
CA GLN A 72 -28.14 13.27 1.80
C GLN A 72 -27.52 14.62 1.41
N ALA A 73 -28.16 15.34 0.49
CA ALA A 73 -27.69 16.65 0.07
C ALA A 73 -27.58 17.59 1.28
N LYS A 74 -26.48 18.34 1.38
CA LYS A 74 -26.21 19.31 2.46
C LYS A 74 -26.15 18.73 3.89
N SER A 75 -26.19 17.41 4.07
CA SER A 75 -26.05 16.75 5.37
C SER A 75 -24.64 16.19 5.58
N SER A 76 -24.17 16.12 6.82
CA SER A 76 -22.99 15.33 7.21
C SER A 76 -23.33 13.84 7.37
N PHE A 77 -24.62 13.51 7.51
CA PHE A 77 -25.08 12.14 7.68
C PHE A 77 -24.91 11.33 6.39
N PHE A 78 -24.38 10.12 6.54
CA PHE A 78 -24.27 9.14 5.47
C PHE A 78 -24.77 7.78 5.93
N LYS A 79 -25.31 7.02 4.98
CA LYS A 79 -25.72 5.63 5.18
C LYS A 79 -24.82 4.73 4.34
N ILE A 80 -24.17 3.77 4.97
CA ILE A 80 -23.36 2.77 4.26
C ILE A 80 -24.30 1.85 3.46
N ARG A 81 -23.90 1.50 2.24
CA ARG A 81 -24.63 0.57 1.39
C ARG A 81 -24.56 -0.82 2.02
N PRO A 82 -25.65 -1.61 2.01
CA PRO A 82 -25.60 -3.00 2.45
C PRO A 82 -24.44 -3.76 1.80
N HIS A 83 -23.72 -4.53 2.62
CA HIS A 83 -22.54 -5.31 2.22
C HIS A 83 -21.31 -4.51 1.74
N ALA A 84 -21.22 -3.19 1.94
CA ALA A 84 -20.05 -2.40 1.54
C ALA A 84 -18.74 -2.92 2.16
N TYR A 85 -18.74 -3.24 3.46
CA TYR A 85 -17.56 -3.80 4.13
C TYR A 85 -17.17 -5.17 3.56
N ALA A 86 -18.15 -6.05 3.33
CA ALA A 86 -17.89 -7.37 2.74
C ALA A 86 -17.38 -7.26 1.29
N PHE A 87 -17.89 -6.30 0.53
CA PHE A 87 -17.40 -6.00 -0.81
C PHE A 87 -15.94 -5.54 -0.76
N ILE A 88 -15.59 -4.58 0.10
CA ILE A 88 -14.22 -4.10 0.25
C ILE A 88 -13.29 -5.25 0.65
N ALA A 89 -13.66 -6.04 1.66
CA ALA A 89 -12.86 -7.18 2.11
C ALA A 89 -12.68 -8.25 1.02
N GLY A 90 -13.73 -8.54 0.24
CA GLY A 90 -13.64 -9.50 -0.86
C GLY A 90 -12.80 -8.98 -2.03
N MET A 91 -12.91 -7.69 -2.36
CA MET A 91 -12.15 -7.09 -3.46
C MET A 91 -10.70 -6.83 -3.09
N SER A 92 -10.39 -6.49 -1.84
CA SER A 92 -9.02 -6.30 -1.35
C SER A 92 -8.22 -7.60 -1.33
N GLN A 93 -8.87 -8.76 -1.47
CA GLN A 93 -8.23 -10.07 -1.67
C GLN A 93 -7.87 -10.37 -3.14
N ARG A 94 -8.40 -9.61 -4.11
CA ARG A 94 -8.18 -9.86 -5.55
C ARG A 94 -7.56 -8.68 -6.29
N TYR A 95 -7.77 -7.47 -5.81
CA TYR A 95 -7.41 -6.22 -6.47
C TYR A 95 -6.61 -5.31 -5.54
N THR A 96 -5.77 -4.47 -6.13
CA THR A 96 -5.32 -3.24 -5.49
C THR A 96 -6.46 -2.24 -5.57
N LEU A 97 -6.89 -1.70 -4.43
CA LEU A 97 -8.05 -0.80 -4.37
C LEU A 97 -7.60 0.66 -4.44
N ALA A 98 -8.23 1.45 -5.30
CA ALA A 98 -8.04 2.88 -5.38
C ALA A 98 -9.39 3.60 -5.37
N VAL A 99 -9.47 4.66 -4.55
CA VAL A 99 -10.69 5.45 -4.42
C VAL A 99 -10.56 6.73 -5.24
N TRP A 100 -11.50 6.93 -6.16
CA TRP A 100 -11.63 8.15 -6.94
C TRP A 100 -12.97 8.79 -6.64
N THR A 101 -12.97 9.91 -5.90
CA THR A 101 -14.23 10.53 -5.46
C THR A 101 -14.28 12.03 -5.76
N SER A 102 -15.48 12.52 -6.04
CA SER A 102 -15.80 13.95 -6.13
C SER A 102 -15.90 14.65 -4.77
N MET A 103 -15.85 13.89 -3.67
CA MET A 103 -15.85 14.44 -2.32
C MET A 103 -14.57 15.20 -2.00
N THR A 104 -14.67 16.27 -1.21
CA THR A 104 -13.48 16.93 -0.68
C THR A 104 -12.69 15.99 0.23
N LYS A 105 -11.35 16.10 0.22
CA LYS A 105 -10.46 15.29 1.07
C LYS A 105 -10.88 15.30 2.55
N LYS A 106 -11.31 16.47 3.05
CA LYS A 106 -11.81 16.64 4.43
C LYS A 106 -13.05 15.78 4.71
N SER A 107 -13.97 15.67 3.75
CA SER A 107 -15.18 14.85 3.89
C SER A 107 -14.91 13.36 3.70
N ALA A 108 -14.02 13.01 2.75
CA ALA A 108 -13.72 11.62 2.42
C ALA A 108 -12.88 10.91 3.49
N LYS A 109 -11.92 11.61 4.11
CA LYS A 109 -10.97 11.03 5.07
C LYS A 109 -11.63 10.24 6.22
N PRO A 110 -12.60 10.77 6.98
CA PRO A 110 -13.21 10.01 8.09
C PRO A 110 -14.01 8.80 7.60
N ILE A 111 -14.65 8.90 6.44
CA ILE A 111 -15.41 7.80 5.84
C ILE A 111 -14.46 6.68 5.41
N LEU A 112 -13.33 7.04 4.79
CA LEU A 112 -12.32 6.07 4.39
C LEU A 112 -11.68 5.38 5.59
N ALA A 113 -11.44 6.11 6.69
CA ALA A 113 -10.94 5.52 7.92
C ALA A 113 -11.91 4.49 8.54
N ASP A 114 -13.22 4.67 8.34
CA ASP A 114 -14.23 3.71 8.78
C ASP A 114 -14.35 2.49 7.83
N LEU A 115 -14.31 2.72 6.52
CA LEU A 115 -14.45 1.67 5.50
C LEU A 115 -13.20 0.79 5.34
N PHE A 116 -12.02 1.32 5.67
CA PHE A 116 -10.72 0.67 5.53
C PHE A 116 -9.93 0.77 6.85
N PRO A 117 -10.33 0.02 7.89
CA PRO A 117 -9.62 -0.02 9.16
C PRO A 117 -8.24 -0.70 9.05
#